data_AF-A0AA38P1A9-F1
#
_entry.id   AF-A0AA38P1A9-F1
#
_cell.length_a   1.000
_cell.length_b   1.000
_cell.length_c   1.000
_cell.angle_alpha   90.00
_cell.angle_beta   90.00
_cell.angle_gamma   90.00
#
_symmetry.space_group_name_H-M   'P 1'
#
loop_
_entity.id
_entity.type
_entity.pdbx_description
1 polymer ?
#
loop_
_entity_poly.entity_id
_entity_poly.type
_entity_poly.pdbx_seq_one_letter_code
_entity_poly.pdbx_strand_id
1 'polypeptide(L)'
;RKNFKAFVCPSVPTHRLQEFSADPSNHGPGLHSTWIDKRETTTSGLASLPWNEQLLVNLVKAARAIVSEAKDDRFGSLETEEDPSGSLEIDWISLITERLYRIYLAAIKSRPHTVEGQTESAQQIHERLVADYELRIKQNGETNVRHVVRTLLSAGHLFY
;
A
#
# COMPACT_ATOMS: atom_id res chain seq x y z
N ARG A 1 -7.15 -7.89 8.86
CA ARG A 1 -8.16 -8.06 7.80
C ARG A 1 -7.65 -7.40 6.52
N LYS A 2 -7.36 -8.15 5.44
CA LYS A 2 -7.00 -7.52 4.13
C LYS A 2 -8.29 -7.22 3.36
N ASN A 3 -8.33 -6.03 2.76
CA ASN A 3 -9.53 -5.39 2.18
C ASN A 3 -9.90 -6.02 0.83
N PHE A 4 -10.83 -6.99 0.82
CA PHE A 4 -11.52 -7.45 -0.41
C PHE A 4 -12.22 -6.30 -1.15
N LYS A 5 -12.47 -5.18 -0.46
CA LYS A 5 -13.08 -3.96 -1.01
C LYS A 5 -12.25 -3.27 -2.10
N ALA A 6 -10.93 -3.49 -2.15
CA ALA A 6 -10.07 -2.84 -3.14
C ALA A 6 -10.46 -3.19 -4.60
N PHE A 7 -11.03 -4.38 -4.81
CA PHE A 7 -11.58 -4.82 -6.09
C PHE A 7 -12.87 -4.09 -6.45
N VAL A 8 -13.78 -3.98 -5.48
CA VAL A 8 -15.12 -3.38 -5.66
C VAL A 8 -15.02 -1.86 -5.81
N CYS A 9 -13.97 -1.23 -5.28
CA CYS A 9 -13.76 0.19 -5.43
C CYS A 9 -13.46 0.54 -6.90
N PRO A 10 -14.25 1.44 -7.51
CA PRO A 10 -14.00 1.94 -8.86
C PRO A 10 -12.57 2.47 -9.03
N SER A 11 -12.04 2.38 -10.24
CA SER A 11 -10.88 3.19 -10.64
C SER A 11 -11.33 4.65 -10.80
N VAL A 12 -10.36 5.57 -10.85
CA VAL A 12 -10.61 6.95 -11.26
C VAL A 12 -11.32 6.95 -12.63
N PRO A 13 -12.48 7.62 -12.77
CA PRO A 13 -13.16 7.75 -14.05
C PRO A 13 -12.31 8.47 -15.09
N THR A 14 -12.43 8.08 -16.36
CA THR A 14 -11.63 8.65 -17.45
C THR A 14 -11.77 10.18 -17.58
N HIS A 15 -12.96 10.74 -17.39
CA HIS A 15 -13.17 12.19 -17.47
C HIS A 15 -12.37 12.96 -16.40
N ARG A 16 -12.26 12.42 -15.17
CA ARG A 16 -11.44 13.01 -14.09
C ARG A 16 -9.96 13.00 -14.43
N LEU A 17 -9.49 11.93 -15.07
CA LEU A 17 -8.10 11.84 -15.54
C LEU A 17 -7.83 12.82 -16.69
N GLN A 18 -8.81 13.06 -17.56
CA GLN A 18 -8.71 14.05 -18.63
C GLN A 18 -8.69 15.48 -18.08
N GLU A 19 -9.58 15.81 -17.14
CA GLU A 19 -9.59 17.08 -16.43
C GLU A 19 -8.25 17.33 -15.72
N PHE A 20 -7.75 16.32 -14.99
CA PHE A 20 -6.45 16.39 -14.34
C PHE A 20 -5.30 16.57 -15.33
N SER A 21 -5.33 15.90 -16.47
CA SER A 21 -4.31 16.06 -17.51
C SER A 21 -4.36 17.46 -18.15
N ALA A 22 -5.52 18.11 -18.19
CA ALA A 22 -5.69 19.45 -18.73
C ALA A 22 -5.27 20.54 -17.74
N ASP A 23 -5.63 20.36 -16.47
CA ASP A 23 -5.27 21.28 -15.38
C ASP A 23 -4.99 20.51 -14.07
N PRO A 24 -3.72 20.08 -13.86
CA PRO A 24 -3.33 19.33 -12.69
C PRO A 24 -3.50 20.08 -11.37
N SER A 25 -3.44 21.42 -11.40
CA SER A 25 -3.47 22.25 -10.21
C SER A 25 -4.86 22.27 -9.57
N ASN A 26 -5.92 22.26 -10.38
CA ASN A 26 -7.30 22.35 -9.90
C ASN A 26 -8.05 21.01 -9.88
N HIS A 27 -7.64 20.04 -10.71
CA HIS A 27 -8.37 18.78 -10.88
C HIS A 27 -7.64 17.55 -10.30
N GLY A 28 -6.66 17.78 -9.44
CA GLY A 28 -5.90 16.72 -8.77
C GLY A 28 -6.70 15.83 -7.81
N PRO A 29 -6.09 14.72 -7.35
CA PRO A 29 -6.68 13.87 -6.32
C PRO A 29 -6.83 14.61 -4.99
N GLY A 30 -8.06 14.65 -4.47
CA GLY A 30 -8.30 15.04 -3.07
C GLY A 30 -7.83 13.95 -2.09
N LEU A 31 -7.80 14.28 -0.79
CA LEU A 31 -7.50 13.32 0.28
C LEU A 31 -8.72 12.51 0.71
N HIS A 32 -9.90 13.13 0.65
CA HIS A 32 -11.18 12.49 0.96
C HIS A 32 -11.79 11.91 -0.32
N SER A 33 -12.29 10.67 -0.23
CA SER A 33 -13.02 10.02 -1.33
C SER A 33 -12.25 9.93 -2.66
N THR A 34 -10.94 9.71 -2.57
CA THR A 34 -10.08 9.54 -3.75
C THR A 34 -10.06 8.10 -4.23
N TRP A 35 -9.92 7.91 -5.54
CA TRP A 35 -9.67 6.61 -6.15
C TRP A 35 -8.21 6.49 -6.60
N ILE A 36 -7.72 5.25 -6.64
CA ILE A 36 -6.45 4.92 -7.29
C ILE A 36 -6.69 4.80 -8.79
N ASP A 37 -5.81 5.39 -9.59
CA ASP A 37 -5.77 5.11 -11.03
C ASP A 37 -5.19 3.70 -11.23
N LYS A 38 -5.99 2.80 -11.83
CA LYS A 38 -5.68 1.38 -11.98
C LYS A 38 -5.32 1.01 -13.43
N ARG A 39 -4.91 1.94 -14.28
CA ARG A 39 -4.62 1.62 -15.71
C ARG A 39 -3.44 0.67 -15.91
N GLU A 40 -2.45 0.69 -15.03
CA GLU A 40 -1.20 -0.08 -15.17
C GLU A 40 -1.21 -1.47 -14.51
N THR A 41 -0.54 -2.44 -15.12
CA THR A 41 -0.58 -3.86 -14.70
C THR A 41 0.45 -4.24 -13.64
N THR A 42 1.44 -3.39 -13.40
CA THR A 42 2.51 -3.60 -12.43
C THR A 42 2.43 -2.58 -11.29
N THR A 43 2.96 -2.90 -10.11
CA THR A 43 2.93 -1.96 -8.97
C THR A 43 3.77 -0.73 -9.24
N SER A 44 4.89 -0.89 -9.96
CA SER A 44 5.73 0.22 -10.40
C SER A 44 5.01 1.09 -11.42
N GLY A 45 4.35 0.49 -12.40
CA GLY A 45 3.52 1.22 -13.37
C GLY A 45 2.42 2.01 -12.69
N LEU A 46 1.69 1.40 -11.73
CA LEU A 46 0.67 2.09 -10.95
C LEU A 46 1.26 3.25 -10.14
N ALA A 47 2.45 3.07 -9.56
CA ALA A 47 3.12 4.12 -8.80
C ALA A 47 3.52 5.32 -9.68
N SER A 48 3.93 5.07 -10.93
CA SER A 48 4.33 6.11 -11.89
C SER A 48 3.19 6.82 -12.60
N LEU A 49 1.92 6.47 -12.31
CA LEU A 49 0.79 7.18 -12.92
C LEU A 49 0.69 8.58 -12.30
N PRO A 50 0.60 9.67 -13.11
CA PRO A 50 0.62 11.04 -12.60
C PRO A 50 -0.43 11.32 -11.51
N TRP A 51 -1.62 10.74 -11.64
CA TRP A 51 -2.66 10.83 -10.62
C TRP A 51 -2.22 10.21 -9.28
N ASN A 52 -1.59 9.04 -9.33
CA ASN A 52 -1.17 8.31 -8.14
C ASN A 52 0.08 8.95 -7.49
N GLU A 53 0.99 9.53 -8.29
CA GLU A 53 2.11 10.34 -7.80
C GLU A 53 1.60 11.59 -7.07
N GLN A 54 0.65 12.32 -7.67
CA GLN A 54 0.07 13.51 -7.02
C GLN A 54 -0.67 13.15 -5.74
N LEU A 55 -1.32 11.99 -5.69
CA LEU A 55 -1.95 11.49 -4.47
C LEU A 55 -0.92 11.20 -3.36
N LEU A 56 0.21 10.58 -3.69
CA LEU A 56 1.32 10.37 -2.74
C LEU A 56 1.78 11.71 -2.15
N VAL A 57 2.02 12.70 -3.02
CA VAL A 57 2.43 14.06 -2.59
C VAL A 57 1.40 14.67 -1.65
N ASN A 58 0.11 14.57 -1.97
CA ASN A 58 -0.96 15.13 -1.14
C ASN A 58 -1.04 14.41 0.22
N LEU A 59 -0.90 13.09 0.25
CA LEU A 59 -0.88 12.31 1.51
C LEU A 59 0.33 12.67 2.38
N VAL A 60 1.51 12.88 1.79
CA VAL A 60 2.71 13.31 2.51
C VAL A 60 2.52 14.70 3.12
N LYS A 61 1.99 15.65 2.33
CA LYS A 61 1.66 17.00 2.84
C LYS A 61 0.70 16.93 4.02
N ALA A 62 -0.34 16.10 3.92
CA ALA A 62 -1.31 15.91 4.99
C ALA A 62 -0.69 15.29 6.25
N ALA A 63 0.13 14.26 6.09
CA ALA A 63 0.81 13.61 7.21
C ALA A 63 1.74 14.58 7.95
N ARG A 64 2.51 15.38 7.20
CA ARG A 64 3.36 16.45 7.77
C ARG A 64 2.53 17.48 8.53
N ALA A 65 1.42 17.96 7.95
CA ALA A 65 0.54 18.92 8.60
C ALA A 65 -0.05 18.37 9.91
N ILE A 66 -0.54 17.12 9.89
CA ILE A 66 -1.08 16.46 11.09
C ILE A 66 -0.03 16.37 12.20
N VAL A 67 1.21 15.99 11.87
CA VAL A 67 2.29 15.91 12.86
C VAL A 67 2.70 17.29 13.36
N SER A 68 2.73 18.31 12.50
CA SER A 68 3.06 19.68 12.93
C SER A 68 2.05 20.27 13.92
N GLU A 69 0.80 19.84 13.84
CA GLU A 69 -0.26 20.25 14.77
C GLU A 69 -0.37 19.32 15.99
N ALA A 70 0.30 18.17 15.96
CA ALA A 70 0.27 17.21 17.04
C ALA A 70 1.16 17.67 18.19
N LYS A 71 0.63 17.63 19.41
CA LYS A 71 1.40 17.86 20.66
C LYS A 71 2.14 16.59 21.12
N ASP A 72 2.47 15.71 20.17
CA ASP A 72 3.01 14.38 20.44
C ASP A 72 4.47 14.32 20.01
N ASP A 73 5.36 14.42 20.99
CA ASP A 73 6.81 14.50 20.76
C ASP A 73 7.43 13.19 20.26
N ARG A 74 6.63 12.10 20.16
CA ARG A 74 7.10 10.81 19.61
C ARG A 74 7.44 10.85 18.13
N PHE A 75 7.00 11.89 17.40
CA PHE A 75 7.30 12.08 15.99
C PHE A 75 8.58 12.91 15.73
N GLY A 76 9.27 13.35 16.80
CA GLY A 76 10.41 14.27 16.72
C GLY A 76 9.96 15.73 16.54
N SER A 77 10.86 16.68 16.79
CA SER A 77 10.63 18.08 16.46
C SER A 77 10.81 18.29 14.96
N LEU A 78 9.80 18.84 14.29
CA LEU A 78 9.90 19.23 12.87
C LEU A 78 10.84 20.42 12.64
N GLU A 79 11.39 21.00 13.71
CA GLU A 79 12.25 22.16 13.66
C GLU A 79 13.72 21.75 13.80
N THR A 80 14.49 22.17 12.80
CA THR A 80 15.96 22.27 12.69
C THR A 80 16.72 21.08 12.08
N GLU A 81 17.30 21.35 10.91
CA GLU A 81 18.44 20.62 10.31
C GLU A 81 19.70 20.62 11.21
N GLU A 82 19.63 21.28 12.37
CA GLU A 82 20.70 21.45 13.34
C GLU A 82 20.24 21.00 14.75
N ASP A 83 19.54 19.87 14.86
CA ASP A 83 19.34 19.21 16.16
C ASP A 83 20.53 18.28 16.48
N PRO A 84 21.40 18.61 17.46
CA PRO A 84 22.52 17.77 17.86
C PRO A 84 22.09 16.50 18.60
N SER A 85 20.79 16.31 18.90
CA SER A 85 20.23 15.08 19.46
C SER A 85 19.91 14.01 18.41
N GLY A 86 20.02 14.32 17.10
CA GLY A 86 19.78 13.35 16.03
C GLY A 86 18.32 12.86 15.98
N SER A 87 17.35 13.76 16.19
CA SER A 87 15.95 13.41 15.94
C SER A 87 15.76 13.03 14.47
N LEU A 88 15.48 11.75 14.23
CA LEU A 88 15.34 11.16 12.90
C LEU A 88 14.24 11.87 12.12
N GLU A 89 14.62 12.61 11.06
CA GLU A 89 13.67 13.11 10.08
C GLU A 89 12.84 11.93 9.53
N ILE A 90 11.52 11.99 9.68
CA ILE A 90 10.64 10.94 9.20
C ILE A 90 10.61 10.97 7.66
N ASP A 91 11.06 9.90 7.01
CA ASP A 91 10.89 9.71 5.57
C ASP A 91 9.43 9.35 5.24
N TRP A 92 8.60 10.40 5.18
CA TRP A 92 7.18 10.30 4.87
C TRP A 92 6.90 9.70 3.49
N ILE A 93 7.77 9.96 2.51
CA ILE A 93 7.62 9.47 1.15
C ILE A 93 7.73 7.95 1.15
N SER A 94 8.79 7.40 1.76
CA SER A 94 8.98 5.95 1.82
C SER A 94 7.87 5.26 2.61
N LEU A 95 7.48 5.82 3.77
CA LEU A 95 6.41 5.26 4.60
C LEU A 95 5.08 5.17 3.87
N ILE A 96 4.67 6.25 3.19
CA ILE A 96 3.40 6.28 2.48
C ILE A 96 3.48 5.45 1.19
N THR A 97 4.63 5.45 0.50
CA THR A 97 4.87 4.58 -0.67
C THR A 97 4.71 3.10 -0.31
N GLU A 98 5.25 2.65 0.82
CA GLU A 98 5.10 1.26 1.28
C GLU A 98 3.63 0.90 1.52
N ARG A 99 2.85 1.85 2.04
CA ARG A 99 1.40 1.68 2.26
C ARG A 99 0.64 1.63 0.93
N LEU A 100 0.92 2.54 0.00
CA LEU A 100 0.34 2.55 -1.34
C LEU A 100 0.71 1.29 -2.14
N TYR A 101 1.94 0.79 -2.03
CA TYR A 101 2.39 -0.44 -2.66
C TYR A 101 1.49 -1.64 -2.29
N ARG A 102 1.10 -1.76 -1.01
CA ARG A 102 0.20 -2.83 -0.56
C ARG A 102 -1.18 -2.71 -1.20
N ILE A 103 -1.66 -1.49 -1.45
CA ILE A 103 -2.91 -1.21 -2.15
C ILE A 103 -2.78 -1.54 -3.64
N TYR A 104 -1.69 -1.15 -4.30
CA TYR A 104 -1.40 -1.48 -5.69
C TYR A 104 -1.33 -2.98 -5.91
N LEU A 105 -0.63 -3.70 -5.03
CA LEU A 105 -0.54 -5.16 -5.09
C LEU A 105 -1.92 -5.81 -4.93
N ALA A 106 -2.78 -5.28 -4.06
CA ALA A 106 -4.16 -5.75 -3.92
C ALA A 106 -4.97 -5.47 -5.19
N ALA A 107 -4.85 -4.28 -5.77
CA ALA A 107 -5.53 -3.92 -7.01
C ALA A 107 -5.13 -4.85 -8.17
N ILE A 108 -3.83 -5.14 -8.34
CA ILE A 108 -3.32 -6.05 -9.37
C ILE A 108 -3.81 -7.47 -9.16
N LYS A 109 -3.67 -8.01 -7.94
CA LYS A 109 -4.12 -9.37 -7.62
C LYS A 109 -5.62 -9.57 -7.81
N SER A 110 -6.39 -8.49 -7.67
CA SER A 110 -7.83 -8.50 -7.87
C SER A 110 -8.27 -8.38 -9.32
N ARG A 111 -7.36 -8.15 -10.28
CA ARG A 111 -7.75 -8.08 -11.69
C ARG A 111 -8.39 -9.42 -12.12
N PRO A 112 -9.47 -9.39 -12.91
CA PRO A 112 -10.03 -10.60 -13.49
C PRO A 112 -9.00 -11.27 -14.39
N HIS A 113 -8.80 -12.57 -14.23
CA HIS A 113 -8.09 -13.35 -15.23
C HIS A 113 -9.04 -13.68 -16.38
N THR A 114 -8.51 -13.69 -17.60
CA THR A 114 -9.23 -14.22 -18.75
C THR A 114 -8.53 -15.51 -19.17
N VAL A 115 -9.21 -16.63 -19.02
CA VAL A 115 -8.73 -17.96 -19.40
C VAL A 115 -9.61 -18.44 -20.53
N GLU A 116 -9.01 -18.77 -21.68
CA GLU A 116 -9.73 -19.29 -22.86
C GLU A 116 -10.91 -18.40 -23.32
N GLY A 117 -10.75 -17.07 -23.19
CA GLY A 117 -11.77 -16.10 -23.58
C GLY A 117 -12.90 -15.90 -22.55
N GLN A 118 -12.88 -16.62 -21.43
CA GLN A 118 -13.80 -16.41 -20.31
C GLN A 118 -13.15 -15.57 -19.22
N THR A 119 -13.74 -14.41 -18.91
CA THR A 119 -13.31 -13.55 -17.82
C THR A 119 -13.87 -14.06 -16.49
N GLU A 120 -13.02 -14.16 -15.47
CA GLU A 120 -13.43 -14.52 -14.12
C GLU A 120 -14.59 -13.62 -13.63
N SER A 121 -15.63 -14.24 -13.10
CA SER A 121 -16.68 -13.55 -12.34
C SER A 121 -16.13 -12.99 -11.02
N ALA A 122 -16.84 -12.03 -10.41
CA ALA A 122 -16.47 -11.47 -9.12
C ALA A 122 -16.34 -12.55 -8.02
N GLN A 123 -17.16 -13.59 -8.08
CA GLN A 123 -17.11 -14.72 -7.15
C GLN A 123 -15.83 -15.54 -7.32
N GLN A 124 -15.44 -15.86 -8.56
CA GLN A 124 -14.20 -16.60 -8.85
C GLN A 124 -12.95 -15.82 -8.42
N ILE A 125 -12.94 -14.50 -8.63
CA ILE A 125 -11.86 -13.62 -8.14
C ILE A 125 -11.78 -13.67 -6.62
N HIS A 126 -12.93 -13.63 -5.94
CA HIS A 126 -12.98 -13.71 -4.48
C HIS A 126 -12.41 -15.04 -3.96
N GLU A 127 -12.88 -16.16 -4.50
CA GLU A 127 -12.42 -17.51 -4.14
C GLU A 127 -10.91 -17.66 -4.34
N ARG A 128 -10.40 -17.21 -5.49
CA ARG A 128 -8.95 -17.20 -5.77
C ARG A 128 -8.19 -16.39 -4.73
N LEU A 129 -8.65 -15.18 -4.39
CA LEU A 129 -7.98 -14.33 -3.39
C LEU A 129 -8.00 -14.92 -1.98
N VAL A 130 -9.07 -15.64 -1.61
CA VAL A 130 -9.17 -16.36 -0.34
C VAL A 130 -8.19 -17.53 -0.31
N ALA A 131 -8.16 -18.36 -1.35
CA ALA A 131 -7.21 -19.46 -1.45
C ALA A 131 -5.75 -18.97 -1.38
N ASP A 132 -5.43 -17.87 -2.07
CA ASP A 132 -4.12 -17.19 -2.04
C ASP A 132 -3.71 -16.71 -0.64
N TYR A 133 -4.69 -16.38 0.20
CA TYR A 133 -4.50 -15.93 1.57
C TYR A 133 -4.26 -17.11 2.51
N GLU A 134 -5.08 -18.14 2.42
CA GLU A 134 -4.96 -19.37 3.21
C GLU A 134 -3.62 -20.07 2.96
N LEU A 135 -3.20 -20.16 1.69
CA LEU A 135 -1.90 -20.70 1.32
C LEU A 135 -0.75 -19.92 1.99
N ARG A 136 -0.83 -18.59 2.00
CA ARG A 136 0.19 -17.74 2.65
C ARG A 136 0.19 -17.88 4.17
N ILE A 137 -0.96 -18.02 4.81
CA ILE A 137 -1.01 -18.30 6.26
C ILE A 137 -0.29 -19.62 6.55
N LYS A 138 -0.60 -20.66 5.78
CA LYS A 138 0.02 -21.98 5.94
C LYS A 138 1.54 -21.90 5.79
N GLN A 139 2.02 -21.29 4.72
CA GLN A 139 3.46 -21.09 4.45
C GLN A 139 4.16 -20.25 5.53
N ASN A 140 3.51 -19.20 6.03
CA ASN A 140 4.05 -18.38 7.12
C ASN A 140 4.11 -19.17 8.42
N GLY A 141 3.10 -20.00 8.70
CA GLY A 141 3.10 -20.93 9.83
C GLY A 141 4.28 -21.90 9.76
N GLU A 142 4.46 -22.56 8.62
CA GLU A 142 5.58 -23.50 8.38
C GLU A 142 6.95 -22.82 8.50
N THR A 143 7.06 -21.58 8.03
CA THR A 143 8.31 -20.79 8.13
C THR A 143 8.57 -20.36 9.57
N ASN A 144 7.55 -19.90 10.29
CA ASN A 144 7.66 -19.54 11.69
C ASN A 144 8.06 -20.74 12.56
N VAL A 145 7.45 -21.91 12.32
CA VAL A 145 7.83 -23.17 12.98
C VAL A 145 9.30 -23.49 12.72
N ARG A 146 9.79 -23.37 11.47
CA ARG A 146 11.21 -23.56 11.14
C ARG A 146 12.12 -22.58 11.89
N HIS A 147 11.74 -21.31 12.03
CA HIS A 147 12.51 -20.33 12.80
C HIS A 147 12.53 -20.63 14.29
N VAL A 148 11.40 -21.03 14.88
CA VAL A 148 11.32 -21.42 16.30
C VAL A 148 12.16 -22.66 16.55
N VAL A 149 12.04 -23.71 15.74
CA VAL A 149 12.86 -24.94 15.85
C VAL A 149 14.34 -24.60 15.71
N ARG A 150 14.71 -23.78 14.72
CA ARG A 150 16.11 -23.34 14.56
C ARG A 150 16.60 -22.57 15.78
N THR A 151 15.79 -21.66 16.33
CA THR A 151 16.15 -20.88 17.53
C THR A 151 16.31 -21.78 18.76
N LEU A 152 15.40 -22.74 18.97
CA LEU A 152 15.45 -23.70 20.09
C LEU A 152 16.66 -24.63 19.99
N LEU A 153 16.98 -25.11 18.77
CA LEU A 153 18.19 -25.90 18.50
C LEU A 153 19.47 -25.09 18.73
N SER A 154 19.47 -23.81 18.34
CA SER A 154 20.62 -22.90 18.52
C SER A 154 20.82 -22.51 19.99
N ALA A 155 19.74 -22.47 20.77
CA ALA A 155 19.75 -22.14 22.19
C ALA A 155 19.95 -23.35 23.12
N GLY A 156 20.25 -24.54 22.58
CA GLY A 156 20.52 -25.76 23.35
C GLY A 156 19.32 -26.37 24.07
N HIS A 157 18.09 -25.90 23.81
CA HIS A 157 16.89 -26.29 24.56
C HIS A 157 16.25 -27.62 24.09
N LEU A 158 16.78 -28.25 23.04
CA LEU A 158 16.21 -29.47 22.42
C LEU A 158 17.08 -30.73 22.55
N PHE A 159 18.16 -30.67 23.34
CA PHE A 159 18.93 -31.86 23.70
C PHE A 159 18.73 -32.18 25.18
N TYR A 160 17.63 -32.86 25.51
CA TYR A 160 17.48 -33.82 26.61
C TYR A 160 16.29 -34.73 26.32
#